data_AF-A0A6L8I748-F1
#
_entry.id   AF-A0A6L8I748-F1
#
_cell.length_a   1.000
_cell.length_b   1.000
_cell.length_c   1.000
_cell.angle_alpha   90.00
_cell.angle_beta   90.00
_cell.angle_gamma   90.00
#
_symmetry.space_group_name_H-M   'P 1'
#
loop_
_entity.id
_entity.type
_entity.pdbx_description
1 polymer ?
#
loop_
_entity_poly.entity_id
_entity_poly.type
_entity_poly.pdbx_seq_one_letter_code
_entity_poly.pdbx_strand_id
1 'polypeptide(L)'
;MKVTLERLPESRVQLEIEVEPDRLERSLDAAYKRLVPTLRIPGFRPGKAPRRIVEQMVGRDRLLSEALDALVPAVYTEALESEEVDPVDQPELEILETEPVRFKATVPVRPTVTLGDYESIRIAPEPVEVTDEMFDEQMEMIRRRFATIAPVERGAEWDDILTADIQGTVEGAPFVQAEDVEFPLR
;
A
#
# COMPACT_ATOMS: atom_id res chain seq x y z
N MET A 1 -7.51 7.18 -29.45
CA MET A 1 -7.72 5.99 -28.60
C MET A 1 -9.21 5.78 -28.44
N LYS A 2 -9.69 4.54 -28.47
CA LYS A 2 -11.08 4.22 -28.22
C LYS A 2 -11.17 3.28 -27.02
N VAL A 3 -11.96 3.65 -26.03
CA VAL A 3 -12.20 2.87 -24.81
C VAL A 3 -13.67 2.48 -24.81
N THR A 4 -13.94 1.21 -24.52
CA THR A 4 -15.30 0.70 -24.32
C THR A 4 -15.38 0.08 -22.94
N LEU A 5 -16.27 0.59 -22.09
CA LEU A 5 -16.48 0.10 -20.73
C LEU A 5 -17.70 -0.82 -20.69
N GLU A 6 -17.50 -2.04 -20.21
CA GLU A 6 -18.56 -2.99 -19.92
C GLU A 6 -18.53 -3.37 -18.43
N ARG A 7 -19.68 -3.30 -17.75
CA ARG A 7 -19.80 -3.69 -16.33
C ARG A 7 -20.15 -5.17 -16.24
N LEU A 8 -19.31 -5.93 -15.55
CA LEU A 8 -19.50 -7.35 -15.31
C LEU A 8 -20.07 -7.61 -13.90
N PRO A 9 -20.70 -8.78 -13.68
CA PRO A 9 -21.08 -9.21 -12.33
C PRO A 9 -19.86 -9.33 -11.40
N GLU A 10 -20.11 -9.45 -10.09
CA GLU A 10 -19.06 -9.60 -9.05
C GLU A 10 -18.14 -8.38 -8.88
N SER A 11 -18.64 -7.18 -9.16
CA SER A 11 -17.87 -5.93 -9.05
C SER A 11 -16.62 -5.92 -9.94
N ARG A 12 -16.78 -6.41 -11.17
CA ARG A 12 -15.73 -6.36 -12.20
C ARG A 12 -16.15 -5.42 -13.31
N VAL A 13 -15.18 -4.72 -13.89
CA VAL A 13 -15.37 -3.88 -15.07
C VAL A 13 -14.40 -4.36 -16.13
N GLN A 14 -14.90 -4.58 -17.33
CA GLN A 14 -14.10 -4.92 -18.49
C GLN A 14 -13.90 -3.67 -19.34
N LEU A 15 -12.65 -3.29 -19.51
CA LEU A 15 -12.24 -2.20 -20.39
C LEU A 15 -11.67 -2.82 -21.66
N GLU A 16 -12.31 -2.55 -22.79
CA GLU A 16 -11.76 -2.88 -24.09
C GLU A 16 -11.13 -1.63 -24.70
N ILE A 17 -9.82 -1.66 -24.90
CA ILE A 17 -9.04 -0.50 -25.32
C ILE A 17 -8.41 -0.78 -26.69
N GLU A 18 -8.69 0.12 -27.63
CA GLU A 18 -8.12 0.12 -28.97
C GLU A 18 -7.18 1.33 -29.12
N VAL A 19 -5.92 1.03 -29.42
CA VAL A 19 -4.86 2.03 -29.54
C VAL A 19 -4.68 2.43 -31.00
N GLU A 20 -4.56 3.73 -31.24
CA GLU A 20 -4.30 4.27 -32.57
C GLU A 20 -2.92 3.83 -33.10
N PRO A 21 -2.80 3.51 -34.40
CA PRO A 21 -1.53 3.11 -35.02
C PRO A 21 -0.40 4.13 -34.80
N ASP A 22 -0.71 5.42 -34.82
CA ASP A 22 0.29 6.48 -34.60
C ASP A 22 0.93 6.42 -33.21
N ARG A 23 0.16 6.03 -32.19
CA ARG A 23 0.68 5.85 -30.82
C ARG A 23 1.55 4.59 -30.74
N LEU A 24 1.17 3.51 -31.43
CA LEU A 24 1.98 2.30 -31.53
C LEU A 24 3.34 2.60 -32.19
N GLU A 25 3.36 3.34 -33.31
CA GLU A 25 4.61 3.71 -33.98
C GLU A 25 5.52 4.53 -33.05
N ARG A 26 4.99 5.49 -32.30
CA ARG A 26 5.78 6.25 -31.31
C ARG A 26 6.37 5.36 -30.21
N SER A 27 5.63 4.34 -29.79
CA SER A 27 6.12 3.37 -28.79
C SER A 27 7.16 2.41 -29.36
N LEU A 28 7.00 1.95 -30.60
CA LEU A 28 8.03 1.18 -31.33
C LEU A 28 9.30 2.01 -31.49
N ASP A 29 9.16 3.30 -31.77
CA ASP A 29 10.26 4.24 -31.88
C ASP A 29 11.04 4.39 -30.56
N ALA A 30 10.33 4.48 -29.45
CA ALA A 30 10.89 4.56 -28.11
C ALA A 30 11.53 3.23 -27.69
N ALA A 31 10.88 2.09 -27.96
CA ALA A 31 11.41 0.75 -27.72
C ALA A 31 12.73 0.54 -28.48
N TYR A 32 12.78 0.94 -29.74
CA TYR A 32 14.02 0.93 -30.54
C TYR A 32 15.12 1.74 -29.86
N LYS A 33 14.86 2.99 -29.44
CA LYS A 33 15.87 3.82 -28.77
C LYS A 33 16.38 3.22 -27.46
N ARG A 34 15.55 2.45 -26.75
CA ARG A 34 15.93 1.73 -25.51
C ARG A 34 16.73 0.46 -25.77
N LEU A 35 16.40 -0.29 -26.83
CA LEU A 35 17.03 -1.57 -27.14
C LEU A 35 18.38 -1.43 -27.87
N VAL A 36 18.53 -0.46 -28.77
CA VAL A 36 19.73 -0.32 -29.63
C VAL A 36 21.03 -0.15 -28.83
N PRO A 37 21.09 0.57 -27.68
CA PRO A 37 22.30 0.66 -26.87
C PRO A 37 22.70 -0.67 -26.21
N THR A 38 21.72 -1.49 -25.86
CA THR A 38 21.91 -2.78 -25.16
C THR A 38 22.38 -3.88 -26.10
N LEU A 39 22.06 -3.75 -27.39
CA LEU A 39 22.37 -4.75 -28.41
C LEU A 39 23.75 -4.50 -29.04
N ARG A 40 24.55 -5.57 -29.12
CA ARG A 40 25.82 -5.58 -29.85
C ARG A 40 25.58 -6.00 -31.30
N ILE A 41 25.50 -5.01 -32.19
CA ILE A 41 25.25 -5.26 -33.62
C ILE A 41 26.57 -5.18 -34.39
N PRO A 42 27.00 -6.27 -35.06
CA PRO A 42 28.22 -6.29 -35.85
C PRO A 42 28.23 -5.17 -36.92
N GLY A 43 29.35 -4.47 -37.05
CA GLY A 43 29.53 -3.40 -38.06
C GLY A 43 28.99 -2.02 -37.67
N PHE A 44 28.29 -1.87 -36.54
CA PHE A 44 27.77 -0.59 -36.07
C PHE A 44 28.31 -0.23 -34.68
N ARG A 45 28.58 1.07 -34.48
CA ARG A 45 28.88 1.58 -33.14
C ARG A 45 27.66 1.35 -32.22
N PRO A 46 27.85 0.93 -30.96
CA PRO A 46 26.75 0.74 -30.01
C PRO A 46 25.82 1.97 -29.99
N GLY A 47 24.50 1.74 -30.09
CA GLY A 47 23.51 2.83 -30.12
C GLY A 47 23.24 3.47 -31.49
N LYS A 48 23.93 3.08 -32.57
CA LYS A 48 23.85 3.75 -33.89
C LYS A 48 23.44 2.86 -35.07
N ALA A 49 23.00 1.63 -34.81
CA ALA A 49 22.55 0.72 -35.86
C ALA A 49 21.16 1.13 -36.39
N PRO A 50 20.93 1.23 -37.72
CA PRO A 50 19.62 1.58 -38.30
C PRO A 50 18.50 0.63 -37.91
N ARG A 51 17.25 1.12 -37.87
CA ARG A 51 16.04 0.33 -37.54
C ARG A 51 15.92 -1.00 -38.25
N ARG A 52 16.04 -0.98 -39.57
CA ARG A 52 15.92 -2.20 -40.40
C ARG A 52 16.89 -3.30 -40.01
N ILE A 53 18.11 -2.94 -39.59
CA ILE A 53 19.13 -3.92 -39.17
C ILE A 53 18.81 -4.46 -37.77
N VAL A 54 18.30 -3.61 -36.88
CA VAL A 54 17.90 -3.99 -35.52
C VAL A 54 16.68 -4.92 -35.56
N GLU A 55 15.68 -4.60 -36.38
CA GLU A 55 14.51 -5.45 -36.62
C GLU A 55 14.89 -6.82 -37.19
N GLN A 56 15.83 -6.86 -38.13
CA GLN A 56 16.33 -8.12 -38.70
C GLN A 56 17.06 -9.01 -37.69
N MET A 57 17.77 -8.40 -36.73
CA MET A 57 18.57 -9.14 -35.74
C MET A 57 17.76 -9.59 -34.53
N VAL A 58 16.85 -8.73 -34.06
CA VAL A 58 16.10 -8.91 -32.80
C VAL A 58 14.75 -9.59 -33.05
N GLY A 59 14.26 -9.54 -34.29
CA GLY A 59 12.91 -9.96 -34.67
C GLY A 59 11.89 -8.86 -34.38
N ARG A 60 10.91 -8.73 -35.29
CA ARG A 60 9.81 -7.76 -35.13
C ARG A 60 9.02 -8.01 -33.85
N ASP A 61 8.84 -9.27 -33.48
CA ASP A 61 8.04 -9.68 -32.32
C ASP A 61 8.63 -9.15 -31.00
N ARG A 62 9.96 -9.23 -30.82
CA ARG A 62 10.60 -8.78 -29.59
C ARG A 62 10.62 -7.25 -29.46
N LEU A 63 10.73 -6.54 -30.58
CA LEU A 63 10.60 -5.08 -30.59
C LEU A 63 9.16 -4.66 -30.26
N LEU A 64 8.17 -5.41 -30.78
CA LEU A 64 6.76 -5.21 -30.51
C LEU A 64 6.41 -5.49 -29.05
N SER A 65 6.91 -6.58 -28.45
CA SER A 65 6.73 -6.86 -27.02
C SER A 65 7.26 -5.73 -26.14
N GLU A 66 8.49 -5.25 -26.40
CA GLU A 66 9.07 -4.13 -25.64
C GLU A 66 8.26 -2.82 -25.79
N ALA A 67 7.65 -2.61 -26.95
CA ALA A 67 6.76 -1.48 -27.17
C ALA A 67 5.44 -1.65 -26.39
N LEU A 68 4.85 -2.85 -26.40
CA LEU A 68 3.63 -3.19 -25.68
C LEU A 68 3.84 -3.08 -24.16
N ASP A 69 4.96 -3.56 -23.63
CA ASP A 69 5.29 -3.52 -22.19
C ASP A 69 5.30 -2.09 -21.63
N ALA A 70 5.61 -1.09 -22.47
CA ALA A 70 5.55 0.31 -22.06
C ALA A 70 4.22 0.99 -22.44
N LEU A 71 3.63 0.62 -23.58
CA LEU A 71 2.41 1.24 -24.09
C LEU A 71 1.17 0.81 -23.31
N VAL A 72 1.04 -0.49 -23.01
CA VAL A 72 -0.15 -1.06 -22.37
C VAL A 72 -0.39 -0.45 -20.98
N PRO A 73 0.61 -0.35 -20.07
CA PRO A 73 0.41 0.29 -18.77
C PRO A 73 0.00 1.76 -18.88
N ALA A 74 0.64 2.52 -19.78
CA ALA A 74 0.35 3.95 -19.96
C ALA A 74 -1.09 4.17 -20.47
N VAL A 75 -1.48 3.41 -21.49
CA VAL A 75 -2.83 3.45 -22.08
C VAL A 75 -3.88 2.97 -21.08
N TYR A 76 -3.57 1.95 -20.29
CA TYR A 76 -4.46 1.46 -19.24
C TYR A 76 -4.71 2.53 -18.17
N THR A 77 -3.68 3.22 -17.69
CA THR A 77 -3.83 4.32 -16.74
C THR A 77 -4.66 5.46 -17.33
N GLU A 78 -4.40 5.87 -18.57
CA GLU A 78 -5.23 6.88 -19.27
C GLU A 78 -6.70 6.44 -19.37
N ALA A 79 -6.96 5.16 -19.64
CA ALA A 79 -8.32 4.63 -19.74
C ALA A 79 -9.05 4.63 -18.39
N LEU A 80 -8.37 4.23 -17.30
CA LEU A 80 -8.91 4.30 -15.94
C LEU A 80 -9.30 5.72 -15.55
N GLU A 81 -8.43 6.70 -15.84
CA GLU A 81 -8.69 8.10 -15.56
C GLU A 81 -9.86 8.64 -16.39
N SER A 82 -9.96 8.24 -17.67
CA SER A 82 -11.03 8.73 -18.56
C SER A 82 -12.42 8.21 -18.19
N GLU A 83 -12.50 6.99 -17.65
CA GLU A 83 -13.76 6.33 -17.27
C GLU A 83 -14.05 6.41 -15.76
N GLU A 84 -13.22 7.15 -15.00
CA GLU A 84 -13.31 7.34 -13.54
C GLU A 84 -13.42 6.00 -12.78
N VAL A 85 -12.68 4.99 -13.24
CA VAL A 85 -12.68 3.65 -12.64
C VAL A 85 -11.61 3.59 -11.55
N ASP A 86 -12.02 3.30 -10.30
CA ASP A 86 -11.12 3.06 -9.17
C ASP A 86 -10.81 1.55 -9.04
N PRO A 87 -9.63 1.07 -9.51
CA PRO A 87 -9.25 -0.33 -9.41
C PRO A 87 -8.89 -0.70 -7.97
N VAL A 88 -9.37 -1.86 -7.50
CA VAL A 88 -9.03 -2.40 -6.18
C VAL A 88 -7.79 -3.29 -6.22
N ASP A 89 -7.54 -3.94 -7.35
CA ASP A 89 -6.42 -4.85 -7.56
C ASP A 89 -5.88 -4.72 -9.00
N GLN A 90 -4.78 -5.42 -9.29
CA GLN A 90 -4.20 -5.46 -10.62
C GLN A 90 -5.19 -6.06 -11.65
N PRO A 91 -5.24 -5.51 -12.87
CA PRO A 91 -6.12 -6.01 -13.90
C PRO A 91 -5.63 -7.34 -14.47
N GLU A 92 -6.57 -8.17 -14.90
CA GLU A 92 -6.28 -9.27 -15.81
C GLU A 92 -6.24 -8.72 -17.25
N LEU A 93 -5.06 -8.75 -17.87
CA LEU A 93 -4.82 -8.22 -19.21
C LEU A 93 -4.82 -9.35 -20.24
N GLU A 94 -5.65 -9.21 -21.26
CA GLU A 94 -5.72 -10.12 -22.41
C GLU A 94 -5.50 -9.32 -23.70
N ILE A 95 -4.39 -9.59 -24.40
CA ILE A 95 -4.10 -8.97 -25.70
C ILE A 95 -4.84 -9.75 -26.78
N LEU A 96 -5.76 -9.09 -27.49
CA LEU A 96 -6.54 -9.69 -28.57
C LEU A 96 -5.80 -9.59 -29.91
N GLU A 97 -5.35 -8.39 -30.23
CA GLU A 97 -4.70 -8.05 -31.49
C GLU A 97 -3.52 -7.12 -31.24
N THR A 98 -2.49 -7.23 -32.07
CA THR A 98 -1.26 -6.43 -31.94
C THR A 98 -1.08 -5.42 -33.07
N GLU A 99 -1.84 -5.52 -34.16
CA GLU A 99 -1.82 -4.59 -35.30
C GLU A 99 -3.24 -4.47 -35.91
N PRO A 100 -4.11 -3.55 -35.42
CA PRO A 100 -3.91 -2.57 -34.37
C PRO A 100 -3.88 -3.18 -32.96
N VAL A 101 -3.23 -2.51 -32.00
CA VAL A 101 -3.18 -3.01 -30.62
C VAL A 101 -4.56 -2.87 -29.97
N ARG A 102 -5.17 -4.02 -29.68
CA ARG A 102 -6.43 -4.13 -28.96
C ARG A 102 -6.26 -5.11 -27.80
N PHE A 103 -6.60 -4.66 -26.61
CA PHE A 103 -6.53 -5.50 -25.41
C PHE A 103 -7.74 -5.27 -24.52
N LYS A 104 -8.06 -6.30 -23.73
CA LYS A 104 -9.07 -6.28 -22.69
C LYS A 104 -8.38 -6.23 -21.34
N ALA A 105 -8.83 -5.34 -20.48
CA ALA A 105 -8.43 -5.26 -19.09
C ALA A 105 -9.66 -5.54 -18.21
N THR A 106 -9.66 -6.68 -17.53
CA THR A 106 -10.68 -6.99 -16.53
C THR A 106 -10.21 -6.49 -15.18
N VAL A 107 -10.91 -5.49 -14.65
CA VAL A 107 -10.53 -4.74 -13.47
C VAL A 107 -11.53 -5.03 -12.34
N PRO A 108 -11.10 -5.53 -11.18
CA PRO A 108 -11.96 -5.57 -10.00
C PRO A 108 -12.12 -4.16 -9.43
N VAL A 109 -13.36 -3.71 -9.30
CA VAL A 109 -13.72 -2.38 -8.79
C VAL A 109 -14.40 -2.49 -7.43
N ARG A 110 -14.43 -1.39 -6.69
CA ARG A 110 -15.16 -1.37 -5.41
C ARG A 110 -16.65 -1.66 -5.66
N PRO A 111 -17.27 -2.54 -4.86
CA PRO A 111 -18.71 -2.73 -4.94
C PRO A 111 -19.41 -1.42 -4.60
N THR A 112 -20.46 -1.10 -5.35
CA THR A 112 -21.39 -0.05 -4.93
C THR A 112 -22.25 -0.60 -3.80
N VAL A 113 -21.97 -0.14 -2.58
CA VAL A 113 -22.76 -0.52 -1.40
C VAL A 113 -23.94 0.45 -1.28
N THR A 114 -25.15 -0.05 -1.48
CA THR A 114 -26.37 0.67 -1.10
C THR A 114 -26.71 0.31 0.34
N LEU A 115 -26.47 1.24 1.26
CA LEU A 115 -26.90 1.06 2.66
C LEU A 115 -28.43 0.94 2.68
N GLY A 116 -28.92 -0.04 3.45
CA GLY A 116 -30.35 -0.16 3.75
C GLY A 116 -30.80 0.90 4.75
N ASP A 117 -31.94 0.64 5.41
CA ASP A 117 -32.45 1.51 6.48
C ASP A 117 -31.67 1.32 7.79
N TYR A 118 -30.46 1.86 7.85
CA TYR A 118 -29.60 1.81 9.03
C TYR A 118 -30.13 2.69 10.19
N GLU A 119 -31.02 3.64 9.90
CA GLU A 119 -31.65 4.50 10.90
C GLU A 119 -32.73 3.76 11.71
N SER A 120 -33.25 2.65 11.18
CA SER A 120 -34.12 1.73 11.93
C SER A 120 -33.42 1.02 13.09
N ILE A 121 -32.07 0.98 13.10
CA ILE A 121 -31.29 0.31 14.13
C ILE A 121 -31.26 1.19 15.38
N ARG A 122 -32.05 0.82 16.40
CA ARG A 122 -32.02 1.48 17.71
C ARG A 122 -31.20 0.66 18.69
N ILE A 123 -30.07 1.22 19.11
CA ILE A 123 -29.27 0.70 20.23
C ILE A 123 -29.55 1.60 21.42
N ALA A 124 -29.92 1.00 22.56
CA ALA A 124 -30.09 1.76 23.79
C ALA A 124 -28.71 2.25 24.26
N PRO A 125 -28.56 3.54 24.61
CA PRO A 125 -27.32 4.01 25.19
C PRO A 125 -27.10 3.30 26.54
N GLU A 126 -25.91 2.75 26.73
CA GLU A 126 -25.51 2.27 28.06
C GLU A 126 -25.28 3.49 28.96
N PRO A 127 -26.02 3.65 30.06
CA PRO A 127 -25.80 4.76 30.97
C PRO A 127 -24.44 4.58 31.64
N VAL A 128 -23.55 5.54 31.42
CA VAL A 128 -22.29 5.64 32.16
C VAL A 128 -22.56 6.51 33.37
N GLU A 129 -22.64 5.91 34.55
CA GLU A 129 -22.71 6.64 35.81
C GLU A 129 -21.29 6.96 36.28
N VAL A 130 -21.00 8.24 36.45
CA VAL A 130 -19.75 8.69 37.09
C VAL A 130 -20.04 8.78 38.58
N THR A 131 -19.43 7.89 39.36
CA THR A 131 -19.56 7.91 40.82
C THR A 131 -18.55 8.87 41.45
N ASP A 132 -18.85 9.34 42.66
CA ASP A 132 -17.91 10.15 43.45
C ASP A 132 -16.62 9.37 43.75
N GLU A 133 -16.70 8.05 43.94
CA GLU A 133 -15.52 7.18 44.12
C GLU A 133 -14.58 7.22 42.92
N MET A 134 -15.11 7.13 41.69
CA MET A 134 -14.30 7.24 40.47
C MET A 134 -13.67 8.63 40.35
N PHE A 135 -14.38 9.68 40.77
CA PHE A 135 -13.84 11.03 40.78
C PHE A 135 -12.70 11.19 41.79
N ASP A 136 -12.89 10.68 43.01
CA ASP A 136 -11.91 10.73 44.09
C ASP A 136 -10.65 9.92 43.75
N GLU A 137 -10.79 8.74 43.14
CA GLU A 137 -9.66 7.95 42.64
C GLU A 137 -8.82 8.72 41.61
N GLN A 138 -9.48 9.39 40.65
CA GLN A 138 -8.78 10.20 39.66
C GLN A 138 -8.12 11.42 40.30
N MET A 139 -8.80 12.06 41.26
CA MET A 139 -8.26 13.21 42.00
C MET A 139 -7.01 12.81 42.79
N GLU A 140 -7.05 11.66 43.45
CA GLU A 140 -5.95 11.13 44.24
C GLU A 140 -4.78 10.70 43.34
N MET A 141 -5.06 10.11 42.17
CA MET A 141 -4.03 9.81 41.18
C MET A 141 -3.29 11.09 40.73
N ILE A 142 -4.02 12.17 40.46
CA ILE A 142 -3.44 13.46 40.07
C ILE A 142 -2.61 14.04 41.22
N ARG A 143 -3.12 14.04 42.45
CA ARG A 143 -2.41 14.52 43.65
C ARG A 143 -1.10 13.78 43.85
N ARG A 144 -1.12 12.45 43.77
CA ARG A 144 0.09 11.59 43.90
C ARG A 144 1.11 11.89 42.81
N ARG A 145 0.67 12.09 41.56
CA ARG A 145 1.58 12.41 40.44
C ARG A 145 2.34 13.72 40.63
N PHE A 146 1.73 14.72 41.28
CA PHE A 146 2.35 16.02 41.55
C PHE A 146 2.84 16.18 43.00
N ALA A 147 2.83 15.11 43.79
CA ALA A 147 3.33 15.13 45.15
C ALA A 147 4.85 15.31 45.17
N THR A 148 5.36 15.99 46.19
CA THR A 148 6.80 16.06 46.45
C THR A 148 7.20 14.90 47.35
N ILE A 149 8.16 14.09 46.90
CA ILE A 149 8.67 12.94 47.64
C ILE A 149 9.73 13.44 48.62
N ALA A 150 9.63 13.03 49.89
CA ALA A 150 10.59 13.35 50.93
C ALA A 150 11.17 12.05 51.53
N PRO A 151 12.48 11.98 51.80
CA PRO A 151 13.09 10.80 52.41
C PRO A 151 12.64 10.64 53.86
N VAL A 152 12.36 9.40 54.26
CA VAL A 152 11.92 9.05 55.62
C VAL A 152 12.82 7.95 56.21
N GLU A 153 13.14 8.06 57.51
CA GLU A 153 13.98 7.09 58.25
C GLU A 153 13.11 6.15 59.11
N ARG A 154 12.08 5.57 58.50
CA ARG A 154 11.17 4.60 59.13
C ARG A 154 11.08 3.34 58.25
N GLY A 155 10.49 2.27 58.77
CA GLY A 155 10.18 1.09 57.95
C GLY A 155 9.23 1.48 56.81
N ALA A 156 9.36 0.80 55.66
CA ALA A 156 8.51 1.07 54.50
C ALA A 156 7.04 0.75 54.81
N GLU A 157 6.14 1.69 54.49
CA GLU A 157 4.70 1.51 54.64
C GLU A 157 3.97 1.63 53.29
N TRP A 158 2.70 1.22 53.27
CA TRP A 158 1.82 1.45 52.13
C TRP A 158 1.75 2.95 51.82
N ASP A 159 1.69 3.29 50.54
CA ASP A 159 1.81 4.63 49.94
C ASP A 159 3.22 5.27 49.94
N ASP A 160 4.26 4.62 50.44
CA ASP A 160 5.65 5.07 50.24
C ASP A 160 6.17 4.71 48.83
N ILE A 161 7.15 5.47 48.32
CA ILE A 161 7.87 5.15 47.09
C ILE A 161 9.22 4.54 47.45
N LEU A 162 9.50 3.34 46.94
CA LEU A 162 10.77 2.66 47.11
C LEU A 162 11.62 2.81 45.86
N THR A 163 12.88 3.18 46.07
CA THR A 163 13.94 3.07 45.06
C THR A 163 14.81 1.87 45.42
N ALA A 164 14.88 0.86 44.54
CA ALA A 164 15.68 -0.33 44.80
C ALA A 164 16.33 -0.90 43.53
N ASP A 165 17.46 -1.57 43.72
CA ASP A 165 18.15 -2.33 42.68
C ASP A 165 17.62 -3.76 42.65
N ILE A 166 17.16 -4.20 41.47
CA ILE A 166 16.53 -5.51 41.27
C ILE A 166 17.43 -6.37 40.39
N GLN A 167 17.86 -7.51 40.93
CA GLN A 167 18.58 -8.55 40.20
C GLN A 167 17.81 -9.88 40.27
N GLY A 168 17.31 -10.35 39.13
CA GLY A 168 16.62 -11.63 38.98
C GLY A 168 17.46 -12.65 38.23
N THR A 169 17.60 -13.86 38.77
CA THR A 169 18.28 -14.99 38.14
C THR A 169 17.32 -16.16 37.88
N VAL A 170 17.42 -16.79 36.72
CA VAL A 170 16.70 -18.03 36.37
C VAL A 170 17.74 -19.07 35.99
N GLU A 171 17.71 -20.24 36.64
CA GLU A 171 18.68 -21.33 36.43
C GLU A 171 20.16 -20.90 36.52
N GLY A 172 20.45 -19.92 37.37
CA GLY A 172 21.81 -19.39 37.58
C GLY A 172 22.28 -18.38 36.52
N ALA A 173 21.48 -18.11 35.48
CA ALA A 173 21.73 -17.04 34.52
C ALA A 173 20.95 -15.76 34.93
N PRO A 174 21.57 -14.56 34.83
CA PRO A 174 20.85 -13.30 35.06
C PRO A 174 19.81 -13.11 33.97
N PHE A 175 18.55 -12.91 34.38
CA PHE A 175 17.41 -12.72 33.49
C PHE A 175 16.93 -11.27 33.48
N VAL A 176 17.00 -10.59 34.63
CA VAL A 176 16.64 -9.17 34.78
C VAL A 176 17.67 -8.48 35.66
N GLN A 177 18.17 -7.33 35.20
CA GLN A 177 18.96 -6.41 36.00
C GLN A 177 18.39 -5.01 35.76
N ALA A 178 17.98 -4.35 36.84
CA ALA A 178 17.50 -2.98 36.80
C ALA A 178 18.00 -2.25 38.04
N GLU A 179 18.63 -1.11 37.82
CA GLU A 179 19.18 -0.23 38.86
C GLU A 179 18.25 0.97 39.03
N ASP A 180 18.19 1.54 40.24
CA ASP A 180 17.36 2.69 40.58
C ASP A 180 15.87 2.55 40.20
N VAL A 181 15.29 1.37 40.41
CA VAL A 181 13.88 1.14 40.08
C VAL A 181 12.99 1.77 41.15
N GLU A 182 12.20 2.78 40.75
CA GLU A 182 11.16 3.37 41.59
C GLU A 182 9.84 2.61 41.43
N PHE A 183 9.29 2.12 42.54
CA PHE A 183 7.94 1.56 42.56
C PHE A 183 7.15 2.05 43.78
N PRO A 184 5.90 2.49 43.60
CA PRO A 184 5.03 2.86 44.72
C PRO A 184 4.51 1.60 45.40
N LEU A 185 4.55 1.58 46.73
CA LEU A 185 3.87 0.57 47.54
C LEU A 185 2.36 0.90 47.55
N ARG A 186 1.53 0.09 46.92
CA ARG A 186 0.07 0.25 46.86
C ARG A 186 -0.65 -1.05 47.14
#